data_AF-A0A355FY22-F1
#
_entry.id   AF-A0A355FY22-F1
#
_cell.length_a   1.000
_cell.length_b   1.000
_cell.length_c   1.000
_cell.angle_alpha   90.00
_cell.angle_beta   90.00
_cell.angle_gamma   90.00
#
_symmetry.space_group_name_H-M   'P 1'
#
loop_
_entity.id
_entity.type
_entity.pdbx_description
1 polymer ?
#
loop_
_entity_poly.entity_id
_entity_poly.type
_entity_poly.pdbx_seq_one_letter_code
_entity_poly.pdbx_strand_id
1 'polypeptide(L)'
;MKKNTPFILLIVLSAIGSARIFWQPSKVPETALAGNVSRSEAASPASQGMAQEKNGIEITITSITQSDDTTILRLVLDNHRLDLTQDAIYDQATLNGKPSRSHAFLSNASGGHHAEAEIMFEKTVSGSFLIAPETGTEFVFDNLW
;
A
#
# COMPACT_ATOMS: atom_id res chain seq x y z
N MET A 1 -20.74 -54.09 16.77
CA MET A 1 -21.78 -53.62 17.72
C MET A 1 -22.33 -52.29 17.21
N LYS A 2 -23.63 -52.25 16.89
CA LYS A 2 -24.34 -51.03 16.49
C LYS A 2 -24.64 -50.19 17.74
N LYS A 3 -24.40 -48.87 17.67
CA LYS A 3 -25.15 -47.86 18.43
C LYS A 3 -25.13 -46.55 17.64
N ASN A 4 -26.25 -46.31 16.98
CA ASN A 4 -26.67 -45.01 16.46
C ASN A 4 -27.01 -44.12 17.66
N THR A 5 -26.81 -42.80 17.59
CA THR A 5 -27.80 -41.74 17.85
C THR A 5 -27.12 -40.37 17.71
N PRO A 6 -27.59 -39.47 16.82
CA PRO A 6 -27.20 -38.07 16.80
C PRO A 6 -28.04 -37.27 17.81
N PHE A 7 -27.39 -36.46 18.65
CA PHE A 7 -28.09 -35.52 19.55
C PHE A 7 -27.99 -34.11 18.96
N ILE A 8 -29.08 -33.66 18.36
CA ILE A 8 -29.34 -32.26 18.03
C ILE A 8 -30.11 -31.68 19.21
N LEU A 9 -29.61 -30.63 19.84
CA LEU A 9 -30.47 -29.66 20.53
C LEU A 9 -29.93 -28.25 20.31
N LEU A 10 -30.83 -27.43 19.78
CA LEU A 10 -30.67 -26.08 19.31
C LEU A 10 -31.41 -25.20 20.31
N ILE A 11 -30.72 -24.25 20.98
CA ILE A 11 -31.39 -23.15 21.70
C ILE A 11 -30.68 -21.85 21.36
N VAL A 12 -31.47 -21.00 20.69
CA VAL A 12 -31.27 -19.60 20.36
C VAL A 12 -31.22 -18.76 21.64
N LEU A 13 -30.20 -17.93 21.80
CA LEU A 13 -30.29 -16.73 22.63
C LEU A 13 -29.95 -15.50 21.80
N SER A 14 -30.99 -14.73 21.52
CA SER A 14 -30.97 -13.35 21.06
C SER A 14 -30.69 -12.42 22.24
N ALA A 15 -29.70 -11.54 22.11
CA ALA A 15 -29.52 -10.35 22.95
C ALA A 15 -29.10 -9.20 22.02
N ILE A 16 -30.08 -8.43 21.55
CA ILE A 16 -30.45 -7.10 22.06
C ILE A 16 -29.43 -6.04 21.61
N GLY A 17 -29.94 -5.15 20.76
CA GLY A 17 -29.19 -4.14 20.08
C GLY A 17 -28.76 -2.97 20.97
N SER A 18 -27.89 -2.15 20.38
CA SER A 18 -27.67 -0.78 20.79
C SER A 18 -27.54 0.06 19.53
N ALA A 19 -28.70 0.44 18.99
CA ALA A 19 -28.79 1.56 18.07
C ALA A 19 -28.39 2.83 18.83
N ARG A 20 -27.26 3.44 18.48
CA ARG A 20 -26.96 4.82 18.85
C ARG A 20 -27.35 5.71 17.68
N ILE A 21 -28.59 6.17 17.70
CA ILE A 21 -29.08 7.28 16.89
C ILE A 21 -28.64 8.56 17.60
N PHE A 22 -27.66 9.27 17.04
CA PHE A 22 -27.39 10.66 17.42
C PHE A 22 -28.21 11.56 16.50
N TRP A 23 -29.22 12.18 17.09
CA TRP A 23 -30.05 13.22 16.52
C TRP A 23 -29.29 14.55 16.66
N GLN A 24 -29.13 15.31 15.57
CA GLN A 24 -28.99 16.76 15.64
C GLN A 24 -30.00 17.40 14.66
N PRO A 25 -30.71 18.45 15.09
CA PRO A 25 -31.86 19.00 14.38
C PRO A 25 -31.47 19.86 13.17
N SER A 26 -32.35 19.82 12.18
CA SER A 26 -32.28 20.53 10.90
C SER A 26 -32.18 22.06 11.02
N LYS A 27 -31.38 22.67 10.15
CA LYS A 27 -31.73 23.93 9.50
C LYS A 27 -31.60 23.74 7.98
N VAL A 28 -32.70 24.00 7.28
CA VAL A 28 -32.91 23.99 5.82
C VAL A 28 -32.93 25.47 5.39
N PRO A 29 -32.90 25.81 4.09
CA PRO A 29 -31.92 25.56 3.02
C PRO A 29 -31.31 26.89 2.50
N GLU A 30 -30.12 26.90 1.88
CA GLU A 30 -29.80 28.01 0.97
C GLU A 30 -28.83 27.60 -0.14
N THR A 31 -29.38 27.63 -1.35
CA THR A 31 -28.84 27.99 -2.68
C THR A 31 -27.38 27.67 -3.03
N ALA A 32 -27.27 26.91 -4.12
CA ALA A 32 -26.06 26.51 -4.83
C ALA A 32 -25.06 27.65 -5.08
N LEU A 33 -23.78 27.34 -4.90
CA LEU A 33 -22.68 27.82 -5.73
C LEU A 33 -21.61 26.72 -5.79
N ALA A 34 -21.34 26.25 -7.00
CA ALA A 34 -20.21 25.40 -7.31
C ALA A 34 -18.92 26.12 -6.91
N GLY A 35 -18.06 25.42 -6.16
CA GLY A 35 -16.75 25.92 -5.76
C GLY A 35 -15.90 24.74 -5.34
N ASN A 36 -15.01 24.33 -6.24
CA ASN A 36 -13.93 23.36 -6.04
C ASN A 36 -13.44 23.31 -4.58
N VAL A 37 -13.78 22.25 -3.85
CA VAL A 37 -13.01 21.89 -2.66
C VAL A 37 -11.75 21.23 -3.19
N SER A 38 -10.73 22.05 -3.46
CA SER A 38 -9.35 21.61 -3.50
C SER A 38 -9.09 20.90 -2.18
N ARG A 39 -9.16 19.57 -2.20
CA ARG A 39 -8.54 18.73 -1.18
C ARG A 39 -7.05 18.98 -1.32
N SER A 40 -6.54 19.94 -0.56
CA SER A 40 -5.13 19.99 -0.22
C SER A 40 -4.87 18.78 0.68
N GLU A 41 -4.62 17.65 0.03
CA GLU A 41 -3.94 16.53 0.65
C GLU A 41 -2.63 17.10 1.18
N ALA A 42 -2.45 17.07 2.49
CA ALA A 42 -1.22 17.50 3.10
C ALA A 42 -0.12 16.57 2.62
N ALA A 43 0.64 17.02 1.63
CA ALA A 43 1.91 16.42 1.27
C ALA A 43 2.74 16.37 2.55
N SER A 44 2.82 15.18 3.14
CA SER A 44 3.71 14.90 4.24
C SER A 44 5.12 15.27 3.75
N PRO A 45 5.90 16.06 4.51
CA PRO A 45 7.22 16.45 4.05
C PRO A 45 8.10 15.20 3.97
N ALA A 46 8.19 14.65 2.77
CA ALA A 46 9.08 13.55 2.46
C ALA A 46 10.49 13.92 2.89
N SER A 47 11.13 13.06 3.67
CA SER A 47 12.57 13.03 3.78
C SER A 47 13.14 12.98 2.36
N GLN A 48 13.72 14.10 1.92
CA GLN A 48 14.25 14.25 0.56
C GLN A 48 15.23 13.10 0.29
N GLY A 49 14.84 12.14 -0.55
CA GLY A 49 15.63 10.96 -0.86
C GLY A 49 14.94 9.62 -0.66
N MET A 50 13.84 9.56 0.12
CA MET A 50 13.07 8.31 0.33
C MET A 50 11.69 8.34 -0.30
N ALA A 51 11.25 9.48 -0.85
CA ALA A 51 10.06 9.58 -1.68
C ALA A 51 10.38 10.29 -2.99
N GLN A 52 9.74 9.85 -4.07
CA GLN A 52 9.82 10.46 -5.39
C GLN A 52 8.47 10.41 -6.07
N GLU A 53 8.16 11.45 -6.84
CA GLU A 53 6.97 11.50 -7.69
C GLU A 53 7.40 11.79 -9.13
N LYS A 54 6.96 10.95 -10.08
CA LYS A 54 7.17 11.14 -11.52
C LYS A 54 5.95 10.65 -12.28
N ASN A 55 5.49 11.41 -13.27
CA ASN A 55 4.34 11.07 -14.12
C ASN A 55 3.07 10.68 -13.32
N GLY A 56 2.87 11.30 -12.15
CA GLY A 56 1.74 11.05 -11.26
C GLY A 56 1.81 9.72 -10.50
N ILE A 57 2.95 9.03 -10.54
CA ILE A 57 3.25 7.88 -9.69
C ILE A 57 4.11 8.38 -8.54
N GLU A 58 3.67 8.14 -7.32
CA GLU A 58 4.44 8.38 -6.10
C GLU A 58 5.02 7.06 -5.60
N ILE A 59 6.30 7.04 -5.27
CA ILE A 59 6.96 5.90 -4.61
C ILE A 59 7.67 6.41 -3.37
N THR A 60 7.36 5.79 -2.24
CA THR A 60 8.03 6.04 -0.97
C THR A 60 8.65 4.76 -0.43
N ILE A 61 9.95 4.79 -0.13
CA ILE A 61 10.61 3.76 0.68
C ILE A 61 10.30 4.06 2.15
N THR A 62 9.52 3.18 2.78
CA THR A 62 9.05 3.37 4.16
C THR A 62 9.96 2.70 5.19
N SER A 63 10.64 1.63 4.81
CA SER A 63 11.64 1.01 5.65
C SER A 63 12.69 0.28 4.84
N ILE A 64 13.86 0.13 5.44
CA ILE A 64 14.91 -0.70 4.90
C ILE A 64 15.47 -1.56 6.03
N THR A 65 15.39 -2.86 5.85
CA THR A 65 15.88 -3.86 6.82
C THR A 65 17.02 -4.62 6.19
N GLN A 66 18.13 -4.75 6.92
CA GLN A 66 19.26 -5.56 6.48
C GLN A 66 19.53 -6.67 7.49
N SER A 67 19.78 -7.86 6.98
CA SER A 67 20.28 -9.01 7.74
C SER A 67 21.68 -9.38 7.22
N ASP A 68 22.20 -10.54 7.63
CA ASP A 68 23.50 -11.05 7.16
C ASP A 68 23.47 -11.36 5.66
N ASP A 69 22.36 -11.91 5.16
CA ASP A 69 22.26 -12.43 3.79
C ASP A 69 21.31 -11.63 2.89
N THR A 70 20.51 -10.71 3.46
CA THR A 70 19.45 -10.03 2.72
C THR A 70 19.35 -8.54 3.02
N THR A 71 18.86 -7.80 2.03
CA THR A 71 18.34 -6.44 2.18
C THR A 71 16.88 -6.44 1.74
N ILE A 72 15.99 -5.89 2.56
CA ILE A 72 14.55 -5.80 2.29
C ILE A 72 14.17 -4.33 2.26
N LEU A 73 13.59 -3.89 1.15
CA LEU A 73 13.00 -2.56 1.00
C LEU A 73 11.47 -2.68 1.13
N ARG A 74 10.86 -1.88 2.00
CA ARG A 74 9.41 -1.72 2.04
C ARG A 74 9.01 -0.46 1.31
N LEU A 75 8.08 -0.59 0.38
CA LEU A 75 7.62 0.46 -0.50
C LEU A 75 6.13 0.72 -0.31
N VAL A 76 5.74 1.97 -0.48
CA VAL A 76 4.37 2.41 -0.74
C VAL A 76 4.39 3.05 -2.13
N LEU A 77 3.51 2.59 -3.01
CA LEU A 77 3.33 3.13 -4.34
C LEU A 77 1.90 3.63 -4.49
N ASP A 78 1.72 4.82 -5.06
CA ASP A 78 0.41 5.40 -5.33
C ASP A 78 0.34 5.95 -6.76
N ASN A 79 -0.76 5.65 -7.46
CA ASN A 79 -1.06 6.20 -8.77
C ASN A 79 -2.56 6.09 -9.09
N HIS A 80 -3.12 7.14 -9.69
CA HIS A 80 -4.55 7.13 -10.04
C HIS A 80 -4.92 6.41 -11.35
N ARG A 81 -3.94 5.92 -12.13
CA ARG A 81 -4.16 5.48 -13.52
C ARG A 81 -3.71 4.05 -13.81
N LEU A 82 -2.78 3.51 -13.04
CA LEU A 82 -2.07 2.27 -13.30
C LEU A 82 -2.30 1.28 -12.16
N ASP A 83 -2.35 0.00 -12.51
CA ASP A 83 -2.23 -1.07 -11.55
C ASP A 83 -0.74 -1.27 -11.19
N LEU A 84 -0.39 -0.89 -9.97
CA LEU A 84 0.96 -0.97 -9.40
C LEU A 84 1.25 -2.34 -8.76
N THR A 85 0.33 -3.31 -8.88
CA THR A 85 0.50 -4.67 -8.35
C THR A 85 0.94 -5.69 -9.39
N GLN A 86 1.44 -5.22 -10.53
CA GLN A 86 2.02 -6.08 -11.56
C GLN A 86 3.39 -6.60 -11.12
N ASP A 87 3.57 -7.91 -11.07
CA ASP A 87 4.82 -8.57 -10.64
C ASP A 87 6.05 -8.06 -11.41
N ALA A 88 5.88 -7.80 -12.71
CA ALA A 88 6.96 -7.31 -13.58
C ALA A 88 7.62 -6.01 -13.08
N ILE A 89 6.88 -5.15 -12.35
CA ILE A 89 7.41 -3.92 -11.76
C ILE A 89 8.48 -4.23 -10.71
N TYR A 90 8.28 -5.28 -9.92
CA TYR A 90 9.12 -5.66 -8.78
C TYR A 90 10.22 -6.65 -9.19
N ASP A 91 9.95 -7.52 -10.16
CA ASP A 91 10.94 -8.44 -10.73
C ASP A 91 12.06 -7.71 -11.48
N GLN A 92 11.77 -6.53 -12.03
CA GLN A 92 12.75 -5.68 -12.71
C GLN A 92 13.48 -4.72 -11.77
N ALA A 93 13.06 -4.65 -10.51
CA ALA A 93 13.68 -3.75 -9.56
C ALA A 93 15.12 -4.19 -9.26
N THR A 94 16.03 -3.23 -9.13
CA THR A 94 17.43 -3.50 -8.83
C THR A 94 17.92 -2.71 -7.64
N LEU A 95 18.85 -3.30 -6.87
CA LEU A 95 19.59 -2.63 -5.82
C LEU A 95 21.08 -2.73 -6.13
N ASN A 96 21.73 -1.59 -6.37
CA ASN A 96 23.11 -1.50 -6.82
C ASN A 96 23.39 -2.37 -8.07
N GLY A 97 22.44 -2.35 -9.02
CA GLY A 97 22.49 -3.15 -10.25
C GLY A 97 22.23 -4.64 -10.07
N LYS A 98 22.03 -5.14 -8.84
CA LYS A 98 21.61 -6.52 -8.60
C LYS A 98 20.09 -6.65 -8.68
N PRO A 99 19.55 -7.68 -9.37
CA PRO A 99 18.11 -7.88 -9.45
C PRO A 99 17.52 -8.23 -8.08
N SER A 100 16.22 -7.98 -7.92
CA SER A 100 15.45 -8.50 -6.81
C SER A 100 15.48 -10.03 -6.79
N ARG A 101 15.44 -10.60 -5.59
CA ARG A 101 15.31 -12.06 -5.39
C ARG A 101 13.84 -12.48 -5.35
N SER A 102 13.00 -11.63 -4.77
CA SER A 102 11.56 -11.83 -4.65
C SER A 102 10.88 -10.56 -4.16
N HIS A 103 9.56 -10.50 -4.29
CA HIS A 103 8.70 -9.50 -3.66
C HIS A 103 7.48 -10.14 -2.99
N ALA A 104 6.83 -9.36 -2.13
CA ALA A 104 5.55 -9.71 -1.53
C ALA A 104 4.67 -8.47 -1.41
N PHE A 105 3.39 -8.58 -1.78
CA PHE A 105 2.41 -7.54 -1.55
C PHE A 105 1.90 -7.60 -0.11
N LEU A 106 1.99 -6.49 0.61
CA LEU A 106 1.44 -6.34 1.95
C LEU A 106 0.01 -5.80 1.91
N SER A 107 -0.27 -4.94 0.94
CA SER A 107 -1.59 -4.34 0.72
C SER A 107 -1.79 -4.05 -0.77
N ASN A 108 -3.02 -4.26 -1.24
CA ASN A 108 -3.50 -3.84 -2.54
C ASN A 108 -4.85 -3.15 -2.33
N ALA A 109 -4.90 -1.85 -2.58
CA ALA A 109 -6.11 -1.05 -2.49
C ALA A 109 -6.44 -0.43 -3.85
N SER A 110 -7.71 -0.05 -3.99
CA SER A 110 -8.19 0.73 -5.15
C SER A 110 -7.92 0.06 -6.50
N GLY A 111 -7.94 -1.27 -6.56
CA GLY A 111 -7.69 -2.01 -7.80
C GLY A 111 -6.25 -1.91 -8.31
N GLY A 112 -5.28 -1.83 -7.38
CA GLY A 112 -3.85 -1.74 -7.69
C GLY A 112 -3.30 -0.32 -7.75
N HIS A 113 -4.16 0.69 -7.61
CA HIS A 113 -3.77 2.10 -7.64
C HIS A 113 -2.99 2.55 -6.40
N HIS A 114 -3.12 1.79 -5.31
CA HIS A 114 -2.30 1.96 -4.11
C HIS A 114 -1.77 0.59 -3.69
N ALA A 115 -0.45 0.44 -3.64
CA ALA A 115 0.22 -0.81 -3.36
C ALA A 115 1.25 -0.64 -2.24
N GLU A 116 1.25 -1.56 -1.28
CA GLU A 116 2.36 -1.73 -0.35
C GLU A 116 3.07 -3.04 -0.67
N ALA A 117 4.40 -3.00 -0.79
CA ALA A 117 5.18 -4.17 -1.14
C ALA A 117 6.51 -4.21 -0.38
N GLU A 118 7.02 -5.42 -0.18
CA GLU A 118 8.40 -5.67 0.21
C GLU A 118 9.16 -6.24 -0.98
N ILE A 119 10.37 -5.74 -1.23
CA ILE A 119 11.29 -6.30 -2.22
C ILE A 119 12.55 -6.76 -1.50
N MET A 120 12.90 -8.03 -1.69
CA MET A 120 14.08 -8.65 -1.11
C MET A 120 15.21 -8.73 -2.14
N PHE A 121 16.42 -8.40 -1.71
CA PHE A 121 17.66 -8.50 -2.47
C PHE A 121 18.67 -9.37 -1.71
N GLU A 122 19.70 -9.84 -2.41
CA GLU A 122 20.93 -10.27 -1.74
C GLU A 122 21.54 -9.12 -0.92
N LYS A 123 22.24 -9.47 0.15
CA LYS A 123 22.91 -8.50 1.01
C LYS A 123 23.69 -7.46 0.19
N THR A 124 23.35 -6.21 0.44
CA THR A 124 24.04 -5.03 -0.11
C THR A 124 24.24 -4.00 1.00
N VAL A 125 25.44 -3.44 1.09
CA VAL A 125 25.87 -2.51 2.15
C VAL A 125 25.84 -1.04 1.76
N SER A 126 25.59 -0.71 0.48
CA SER A 126 25.36 0.64 -0.12
C SER A 126 24.93 0.53 -1.58
N GLY A 127 24.16 1.51 -2.05
CA GLY A 127 23.89 1.63 -3.48
C GLY A 127 22.65 2.43 -3.86
N SER A 128 22.30 2.31 -5.13
CA SER A 128 21.13 2.93 -5.73
C SER A 128 20.03 1.90 -5.94
N PHE A 129 18.81 2.21 -5.51
CA PHE A 129 17.64 1.39 -5.80
C PHE A 129 16.91 1.95 -7.03
N LEU A 130 16.66 1.09 -8.00
CA LEU A 130 15.93 1.42 -9.23
C LEU A 130 14.65 0.58 -9.33
N ILE A 131 13.54 1.25 -9.65
CA ILE A 131 12.26 0.62 -9.98
C ILE A 131 11.58 1.39 -11.11
N ALA A 132 10.91 0.67 -12.02
CA ALA A 132 10.25 1.25 -13.19
C ALA A 132 8.82 0.71 -13.34
N PRO A 133 7.82 1.36 -12.70
CA PRO A 133 6.42 0.90 -12.77
C PRO A 133 5.78 1.06 -14.15
N GLU A 134 6.32 1.94 -14.99
CA GLU A 134 5.83 2.22 -16.33
C GLU A 134 7.02 2.41 -17.29
N THR A 135 6.87 1.94 -18.53
CA THR A 135 7.86 2.15 -19.60
C THR A 135 8.22 3.62 -19.74
N GLY A 136 9.51 3.94 -19.57
CA GLY A 136 10.02 5.32 -19.68
C GLY A 136 9.93 6.14 -18.39
N THR A 137 9.42 5.56 -17.29
CA THR A 137 9.38 6.19 -15.97
C THR A 137 10.22 5.38 -14.98
N GLU A 138 11.46 5.81 -14.76
CA GLU A 138 12.36 5.18 -13.79
C GLU A 138 12.47 6.01 -12.50
N PHE A 139 12.41 5.35 -11.37
CA PHE A 139 12.66 5.91 -10.05
C PHE A 139 14.00 5.40 -9.55
N VAL A 140 14.88 6.31 -9.15
CA VAL A 140 16.26 6.00 -8.76
C VAL A 140 16.54 6.65 -7.42
N PHE A 141 16.62 5.85 -6.37
CA PHE A 141 16.90 6.29 -5.01
C PHE A 141 18.37 6.05 -4.72
N ASP A 142 19.16 7.13 -4.85
CA ASP A 142 20.61 7.08 -4.67
C ASP A 142 21.02 7.17 -3.21
N ASN A 143 22.22 6.68 -2.93
CA ASN A 143 22.82 6.71 -1.59
C ASN A 143 21.89 6.14 -0.53
N LEU A 144 21.23 5.02 -0.85
CA LEU A 144 20.74 4.15 0.20
C LEU A 144 22.00 3.66 0.91
N TRP A 145 22.30 4.37 2.01
CA TRP A 145 23.44 4.27 2.95
C TRP A 145 24.86 4.40 2.37
#